data_AF-A0A8T0RT82-F1
#
_entry.id   AF-A0A8T0RT82-F1
#
_cell.length_a   1.000
_cell.length_b   1.000
_cell.length_c   1.000
_cell.angle_alpha   90.00
_cell.angle_beta   90.00
_cell.angle_gamma   90.00
#
_symmetry.space_group_name_H-M   'P 1'
#
loop_
_entity.id
_entity.type
_entity.pdbx_description
1 polymer ?
#
loop_
_entity_poly.entity_id
_entity_poly.type
_entity_poly.pdbx_seq_one_letter_code
_entity_poly.pdbx_strand_id
1 'polypeptide(L)'
;MRWSASSTPRSTSSSTRRSSTRLLQEFKTDYNQTHFVRNPEFKAAADKMDGPLRQIFVEFLERSCTAEFSGFLLYKELGRRLKKTNPVVAEIFSLMSRDEARHAGFLNKGLSDFNLALDLGFLTKARKYTFFKPKFIFYATYLSEKIGYWRYITIFRHLKANPEYQVYPIFKYFENWCQDENRHGDFFSALLKAQPQFLNDWKAKLWSRFFCLSVYVTMYLNDCQRTTFYEGIGLDTKEFDMHVIIEVKMSSLFLTVTSFLYLICHFTVFHTILKSEQPLNMDIRSLQNIKEIKRTFLLFQS
;
A
#
# COMPACT_ATOMS: atom_id res chain seq x y z
N MET A 1 -1.05 -5.30 51.09
CA MET A 1 -2.32 -4.52 51.05
C MET A 1 -2.85 -4.50 49.62
N ARG A 2 -4.18 -4.34 49.43
CA ARG A 2 -4.83 -4.35 48.10
C ARG A 2 -4.43 -3.14 47.25
N TRP A 3 -4.26 -3.35 45.95
CA TRP A 3 -4.47 -2.30 44.95
C TRP A 3 -5.96 -2.21 44.64
N SER A 4 -6.60 -1.08 44.93
CA SER A 4 -8.01 -0.84 44.61
C SER A 4 -8.17 -0.27 43.20
N ALA A 5 -8.96 -0.94 42.37
CA ALA A 5 -9.41 -0.38 41.11
C ALA A 5 -10.50 0.67 41.35
N SER A 6 -10.31 1.89 40.84
CA SER A 6 -11.32 2.66 40.08
C SER A 6 -10.88 4.11 39.82
N SER A 7 -10.78 4.47 38.54
CA SER A 7 -11.27 5.77 38.08
C SER A 7 -11.64 5.64 36.60
N THR A 8 -12.92 5.86 36.30
CA THR A 8 -13.50 5.70 34.97
C THR A 8 -13.09 6.87 34.08
N PRO A 9 -12.51 6.66 32.88
CA PRO A 9 -12.09 7.78 32.03
C PRO A 9 -13.31 8.46 31.38
N ARG A 10 -13.58 9.72 31.75
CA ARG A 10 -14.56 10.58 31.05
C ARG A 10 -13.97 11.16 29.75
N SER A 11 -14.75 11.06 28.68
CA SER A 11 -14.72 11.86 27.43
C SER A 11 -13.40 11.95 26.62
N THR A 12 -13.42 11.29 25.46
CA THR A 12 -12.33 11.00 24.52
C THR A 12 -11.88 12.13 23.57
N SER A 13 -12.17 13.41 23.85
CA SER A 13 -11.91 14.51 22.89
C SER A 13 -10.51 15.14 23.00
N SER A 14 -9.98 15.31 24.21
CA SER A 14 -8.72 16.06 24.44
C SER A 14 -7.45 15.26 24.12
N SER A 15 -7.43 13.97 24.43
CA SER A 15 -6.31 13.06 24.13
C SER A 15 -6.14 12.86 22.62
N THR A 16 -7.25 12.62 21.91
CA THR A 16 -7.29 12.47 20.44
C THR A 16 -6.81 13.73 19.72
N ARG A 17 -7.16 14.93 20.22
CA ARG A 17 -6.68 16.19 19.63
C ARG A 17 -5.17 16.42 19.85
N ARG A 18 -4.64 16.00 21.01
CA ARG A 18 -3.20 16.02 21.29
C ARG A 18 -2.41 15.05 20.39
N SER A 19 -2.91 13.84 20.14
CA SER A 19 -2.24 12.88 19.26
C SER A 19 -2.21 13.33 17.79
N SER A 20 -3.33 13.84 17.25
CA SER A 20 -3.34 14.39 15.88
C SER A 20 -2.42 15.60 15.70
N THR A 21 -2.27 16.44 16.73
CA THR A 21 -1.36 17.61 16.66
C THR A 21 0.11 17.17 16.64
N ARG A 22 0.47 16.12 17.38
CA ARG A 22 1.82 15.54 17.34
C ARG A 22 2.14 14.93 15.97
N LEU A 23 1.22 14.15 15.40
CA LEU A 23 1.37 13.58 14.06
C LEU A 23 1.50 14.68 13.00
N LEU A 24 0.68 15.74 13.06
CA LEU A 24 0.79 16.89 12.17
C LEU A 24 2.18 17.54 12.23
N GLN A 25 2.76 17.70 13.42
CA GLN A 25 4.11 18.26 13.55
C GLN A 25 5.17 17.37 12.92
N GLU A 26 5.02 16.05 13.03
CA GLU A 26 5.92 15.07 12.41
C GLU A 26 5.88 15.13 10.87
N PHE A 27 4.68 15.21 10.27
CA PHE A 27 4.51 15.42 8.83
C PHE A 27 5.07 16.77 8.33
N LYS A 28 5.04 17.81 9.19
CA LYS A 28 5.60 19.14 8.90
C LYS A 28 7.14 19.16 8.92
N THR A 29 7.78 18.29 9.70
CA THR A 29 9.25 18.22 9.75
C THR A 29 9.86 17.74 8.43
N ASP A 30 9.12 16.95 7.65
CA ASP A 30 9.49 16.52 6.29
C ASP A 30 10.92 15.96 6.16
N TYR A 31 11.25 14.96 6.98
CA TYR A 31 12.59 14.33 7.04
C TYR A 31 13.15 13.88 5.68
N ASN A 32 12.27 13.61 4.70
CA ASN A 32 12.62 13.12 3.38
C ASN A 32 12.68 14.22 2.29
N GLN A 33 12.54 15.52 2.64
CA GLN A 33 12.50 16.64 1.69
C GLN A 33 13.63 16.61 0.65
N THR A 34 14.85 16.30 1.07
CA THR A 34 16.05 16.28 0.22
C THR A 34 16.50 14.87 -0.20
N HIS A 35 15.76 13.82 0.17
CA HIS A 35 16.23 12.45 -0.06
C HIS A 35 16.06 11.99 -1.52
N PHE A 36 14.99 12.41 -2.19
CA PHE A 36 14.60 11.94 -3.53
C PHE A 36 15.36 12.66 -4.67
N VAL A 37 16.68 12.78 -4.53
CA VAL A 37 17.60 13.36 -5.51
C VAL A 37 18.27 12.24 -6.29
N ARG A 38 18.18 12.29 -7.63
CA ARG A 38 18.74 11.28 -8.52
C ARG A 38 20.21 11.54 -8.79
N ASN A 39 20.98 10.50 -9.07
CA ASN A 39 22.39 10.55 -9.48
C ASN A 39 22.56 9.96 -10.90
N PRO A 40 23.77 10.04 -11.52
CA PRO A 40 24.01 9.47 -12.84
C PRO A 40 23.90 7.93 -12.94
N GLU A 41 23.93 7.19 -11.83
CA GLU A 41 23.82 5.73 -11.82
C GLU A 41 22.48 5.26 -12.42
N PHE A 42 21.42 6.04 -12.25
CA PHE A 42 20.07 5.70 -12.73
C PHE A 42 20.04 5.48 -14.24
N LYS A 43 20.51 6.47 -15.03
CA LYS A 43 20.54 6.37 -16.48
C LYS A 43 21.50 5.27 -16.95
N ALA A 44 22.68 5.18 -16.34
CA ALA A 44 23.66 4.13 -16.65
C ALA A 44 23.17 2.70 -16.34
N ALA A 45 22.24 2.53 -15.39
CA ALA A 45 21.59 1.25 -15.13
C ALA A 45 20.47 0.95 -16.15
N ALA A 46 19.64 1.93 -16.50
CA ALA A 46 18.61 1.77 -17.53
C ALA A 46 19.22 1.42 -18.90
N ASP A 47 20.34 2.04 -19.28
CA ASP A 47 21.02 1.79 -20.55
C ASP A 47 21.67 0.41 -20.65
N LYS A 48 21.91 -0.26 -19.51
CA LYS A 48 22.40 -1.65 -19.43
C LYS A 48 21.29 -2.69 -19.39
N MET A 49 20.04 -2.27 -19.21
CA MET A 49 18.91 -3.15 -19.01
C MET A 49 18.19 -3.41 -20.34
N ASP A 50 18.26 -4.64 -20.82
CA ASP A 50 17.71 -5.06 -22.10
C ASP A 50 16.70 -6.22 -21.96
N GLY A 51 16.22 -6.72 -23.11
CA GLY A 51 15.40 -7.93 -23.20
C GLY A 51 14.12 -7.92 -22.34
N PRO A 52 13.69 -9.11 -21.85
CA PRO A 52 12.51 -9.25 -21.01
C PRO A 52 12.60 -8.48 -19.69
N LEU A 53 13.79 -8.42 -19.07
CA LEU A 53 14.02 -7.71 -17.81
C LEU A 53 13.65 -6.22 -17.94
N ARG A 54 14.06 -5.57 -19.03
CA ARG A 54 13.69 -4.18 -19.34
C ARG A 54 12.18 -3.98 -19.39
N GLN A 55 11.46 -4.89 -20.06
CA GLN A 55 10.00 -4.78 -20.19
C GLN A 55 9.31 -4.93 -18.83
N ILE A 56 9.71 -5.93 -18.05
CA ILE A 56 9.14 -6.20 -16.71
C ILE A 56 9.44 -5.05 -15.75
N PHE A 57 10.65 -4.49 -15.79
CA PHE A 57 11.02 -3.37 -14.93
C PHE A 57 10.31 -2.06 -15.30
N VAL A 58 10.07 -1.82 -16.59
CA VAL A 58 9.21 -0.72 -17.05
C VAL A 58 7.77 -0.91 -16.55
N GLU A 59 7.19 -2.12 -16.66
CA GLU A 59 5.85 -2.41 -16.14
C GLU A 59 5.76 -2.15 -14.62
N PHE A 60 6.80 -2.56 -13.86
CA PHE A 60 6.92 -2.26 -12.43
C PHE A 60 6.89 -0.74 -12.18
N LEU A 61 7.74 0.05 -12.86
CA LEU A 61 7.77 1.51 -12.70
C LEU A 61 6.44 2.18 -13.07
N GLU A 62 5.80 1.78 -14.18
CA GLU A 62 4.51 2.32 -14.60
C GLU A 62 3.40 2.04 -13.59
N ARG A 63 3.33 0.80 -13.10
CA ARG A 63 2.30 0.35 -12.15
C ARG A 63 2.49 0.97 -10.77
N SER A 64 3.71 1.00 -10.24
CA SER A 64 4.04 1.72 -9.02
C SER A 64 3.70 3.21 -9.14
N CYS A 65 4.15 3.90 -10.21
CA CYS A 65 3.86 5.32 -10.40
C CYS A 65 2.35 5.60 -10.44
N THR A 66 1.60 4.69 -11.05
CA THR A 66 0.14 4.75 -11.17
C THR A 66 -0.58 4.53 -9.83
N ALA A 67 0.02 3.81 -8.88
CA ALA A 67 -0.52 3.61 -7.53
C ALA A 67 -0.27 4.82 -6.61
N GLU A 68 0.98 5.27 -6.50
CA GLU A 68 1.34 6.50 -5.76
C GLU A 68 0.53 7.71 -6.26
N PHE A 69 0.38 7.85 -7.58
CA PHE A 69 -0.46 8.91 -8.14
C PHE A 69 -1.95 8.75 -7.78
N SER A 70 -2.40 7.53 -7.47
CA SER A 70 -3.74 7.27 -6.95
C SER A 70 -3.91 7.70 -5.49
N GLY A 71 -2.91 7.44 -4.64
CA GLY A 71 -2.88 7.88 -3.24
C GLY A 71 -2.83 9.41 -3.16
N PHE A 72 -1.96 10.05 -3.94
CA PHE A 72 -1.93 11.51 -4.14
C PHE A 72 -3.31 12.11 -4.38
N LEU A 73 -4.03 11.61 -5.41
CA LEU A 73 -5.35 12.14 -5.77
C LEU A 73 -6.38 11.92 -4.65
N LEU A 74 -6.31 10.78 -3.94
CA LEU A 74 -7.18 10.48 -2.81
C LEU A 74 -6.93 11.44 -1.64
N TYR A 75 -5.68 11.59 -1.21
CA TYR A 75 -5.30 12.41 -0.04
C TYR A 75 -5.53 13.89 -0.31
N LYS A 76 -5.22 14.37 -1.53
CA LYS A 76 -5.52 15.74 -1.96
C LYS A 76 -7.02 16.07 -1.89
N GLU A 77 -7.89 15.15 -2.32
CA GLU A 77 -9.35 15.34 -2.25
C GLU A 77 -9.88 15.25 -0.82
N LEU A 78 -9.34 14.35 0.02
CA LEU A 78 -9.68 14.27 1.44
C LEU A 78 -9.29 15.55 2.20
N GLY A 79 -8.06 16.05 1.99
CA GLY A 79 -7.59 17.32 2.55
C GLY A 79 -8.49 18.49 2.14
N ARG A 80 -8.84 18.59 0.84
CA ARG A 80 -9.74 19.62 0.35
C ARG A 80 -11.13 19.57 1.00
N ARG A 81 -11.72 18.38 1.15
CA ARG A 81 -13.06 18.21 1.74
C ARG A 81 -13.10 18.48 3.25
N LEU A 82 -12.06 18.06 3.97
CA LEU A 82 -12.02 18.16 5.43
C LEU A 82 -11.61 19.55 5.96
N LYS A 83 -11.09 20.44 5.10
CA LYS A 83 -10.57 21.77 5.49
C LYS A 83 -11.52 22.61 6.35
N LYS A 84 -12.84 22.50 6.14
CA LYS A 84 -13.86 23.22 6.94
C LYS A 84 -14.32 22.49 8.21
N THR A 85 -14.20 21.16 8.25
CA THR A 85 -14.77 20.33 9.33
C THR A 85 -13.73 19.83 10.33
N ASN A 86 -12.51 19.55 9.88
CA ASN A 86 -11.38 19.20 10.71
C ASN A 86 -10.07 19.68 10.05
N PRO A 87 -9.64 20.94 10.28
CA PRO A 87 -8.50 21.53 9.58
C PRO A 87 -7.17 20.83 9.88
N VAL A 88 -6.99 20.25 11.07
CA VAL A 88 -5.77 19.49 11.45
C VAL A 88 -5.65 18.23 10.60
N VAL A 89 -6.73 17.43 10.52
CA VAL A 89 -6.76 16.21 9.69
C VAL A 89 -6.65 16.56 8.20
N ALA A 90 -7.25 17.67 7.77
CA ALA A 90 -7.13 18.17 6.40
C ALA A 90 -5.69 18.55 6.02
N GLU A 91 -4.95 19.15 6.96
CA GLU A 91 -3.54 19.51 6.77
C GLU A 91 -2.66 18.26 6.71
N ILE A 92 -2.89 17.25 7.55
CA ILE A 92 -2.19 15.95 7.48
C ILE A 92 -2.41 15.29 6.11
N PHE A 93 -3.64 15.16 5.63
CA PHE A 93 -3.90 14.61 4.28
C PHE A 93 -3.26 15.45 3.15
N SER A 94 -3.11 16.77 3.35
CA SER A 94 -2.41 17.61 2.37
C SER A 94 -0.90 17.31 2.35
N LEU A 95 -0.29 17.06 3.52
CA LEU A 95 1.12 16.68 3.65
C LEU A 95 1.38 15.26 3.13
N MET A 96 0.50 14.28 3.43
CA MET A 96 0.57 12.96 2.81
C MET A 96 0.50 13.06 1.28
N SER A 97 -0.38 13.93 0.74
CA SER A 97 -0.45 14.14 -0.72
C SER A 97 0.82 14.77 -1.31
N ARG A 98 1.63 15.49 -0.54
CA ARG A 98 2.97 15.93 -0.98
C ARG A 98 3.90 14.73 -1.13
N ASP A 99 3.88 13.82 -0.17
CA ASP A 99 4.75 12.64 -0.16
C ASP A 99 4.41 11.71 -1.34
N GLU A 100 3.14 11.37 -1.53
CA GLU A 100 2.63 10.62 -2.70
C GLU A 100 2.99 11.27 -4.05
N ALA A 101 2.92 12.60 -4.14
CA ALA A 101 3.31 13.33 -5.35
C ALA A 101 4.82 13.27 -5.61
N ARG A 102 5.63 13.25 -4.54
CA ARG A 102 7.08 13.06 -4.59
C ARG A 102 7.41 11.65 -5.07
N HIS A 103 6.74 10.64 -4.51
CA HIS A 103 6.85 9.23 -4.86
C HIS A 103 6.52 8.97 -6.34
N ALA A 104 5.31 9.36 -6.77
CA ALA A 104 4.88 9.26 -8.17
C ALA A 104 5.82 10.02 -9.12
N GLY A 105 6.27 11.21 -8.72
CA GLY A 105 7.22 12.02 -9.48
C GLY A 105 8.61 11.39 -9.59
N PHE A 106 9.08 10.66 -8.57
CA PHE A 106 10.35 9.95 -8.59
C PHE A 106 10.30 8.72 -9.51
N LEU A 107 9.21 7.95 -9.46
CA LEU A 107 8.97 6.82 -10.37
C LEU A 107 8.82 7.26 -11.83
N ASN A 108 8.09 8.35 -12.09
CA ASN A 108 7.93 8.89 -13.45
C ASN A 108 9.26 9.42 -14.02
N LYS A 109 10.14 9.98 -13.17
CA LYS A 109 11.53 10.27 -13.56
C LYS A 109 12.32 8.99 -13.87
N GLY A 110 12.07 7.90 -13.15
CA GLY A 110 12.61 6.58 -13.48
C GLY A 110 12.29 6.13 -14.91
N LEU A 111 11.02 6.24 -15.31
CA LEU A 111 10.56 5.94 -16.67
C LEU A 111 11.30 6.76 -17.75
N SER A 112 11.66 8.01 -17.45
CA SER A 112 12.34 8.88 -18.42
C SER A 112 13.72 8.37 -18.83
N ASP A 113 14.40 7.56 -18.01
CA ASP A 113 15.67 6.94 -18.40
C ASP A 113 15.47 5.88 -19.49
N PHE A 114 14.30 5.23 -19.50
CA PHE A 114 13.86 4.26 -20.51
C PHE A 114 13.20 4.93 -21.73
N ASN A 115 13.28 6.26 -21.82
CA ASN A 115 12.63 7.12 -22.82
C ASN A 115 11.09 7.05 -22.78
N LEU A 116 10.51 6.83 -21.60
CA LEU A 116 9.07 6.77 -21.35
C LEU A 116 8.64 7.85 -20.34
N ALA A 117 7.38 8.29 -20.40
CA ALA A 117 6.82 9.19 -19.41
C ALA A 117 5.30 9.02 -19.31
N LEU A 118 4.77 8.95 -18.09
CA LEU A 118 3.34 9.00 -17.85
C LEU A 118 2.86 10.45 -17.78
N ASP A 119 1.85 10.79 -18.59
CA ASP A 119 1.11 12.04 -18.43
C ASP A 119 0.14 11.92 -17.25
N LEU A 120 0.64 12.25 -16.06
CA LEU A 120 -0.12 12.31 -14.82
C LEU A 120 -1.28 13.32 -14.88
N GLY A 121 -1.14 14.37 -15.71
CA GLY A 121 -2.18 15.36 -15.97
C GLY A 121 -3.34 14.76 -16.78
N PHE A 122 -3.05 13.95 -17.80
CA PHE A 122 -4.03 13.16 -18.52
C PHE A 122 -4.67 12.10 -17.62
N LEU A 123 -3.91 11.34 -16.83
CA LEU A 123 -4.46 10.33 -15.90
C LEU A 123 -5.48 10.92 -14.92
N THR A 124 -5.28 12.17 -14.49
CA THR A 124 -6.22 12.92 -13.64
C THR A 124 -7.56 13.18 -14.36
N LYS A 125 -7.53 13.46 -15.66
CA LYS A 125 -8.71 13.77 -16.49
C LYS A 125 -9.42 12.52 -17.01
N ALA A 126 -8.67 11.48 -17.37
CA ALA A 126 -9.15 10.31 -18.08
C ALA A 126 -9.76 9.22 -17.18
N ARG A 127 -9.35 9.13 -15.90
CA ARG A 127 -9.87 8.09 -14.99
C ARG A 127 -11.36 8.26 -14.66
N LYS A 128 -12.16 7.23 -14.95
CA LYS A 128 -13.53 7.06 -14.41
C LYS A 128 -13.49 6.64 -12.92
N TYR A 129 -14.45 7.05 -12.07
CA TYR A 129 -14.41 6.82 -10.60
C TYR A 129 -15.77 6.66 -9.87
N THR A 130 -15.83 5.75 -8.89
CA THR A 130 -16.96 5.55 -7.94
C THR A 130 -16.74 6.34 -6.66
N PHE A 131 -17.88 6.56 -6.03
CA PHE A 131 -18.01 6.54 -4.60
C PHE A 131 -17.81 5.14 -3.96
N PHE A 132 -16.84 5.00 -3.05
CA PHE A 132 -16.79 3.89 -2.07
C PHE A 132 -17.12 4.46 -0.68
N LYS A 133 -17.79 3.70 0.19
CA LYS A 133 -18.17 4.21 1.54
C LYS A 133 -16.89 4.53 2.35
N PRO A 134 -16.75 5.71 2.99
CA PRO A 134 -15.48 6.15 3.62
C PRO A 134 -14.83 5.15 4.57
N LYS A 135 -15.62 4.41 5.37
CA LYS A 135 -15.10 3.36 6.27
C LYS A 135 -14.27 2.28 5.56
N PHE A 136 -14.64 1.93 4.33
CA PHE A 136 -13.96 0.91 3.54
C PHE A 136 -12.68 1.45 2.89
N ILE A 137 -12.67 2.74 2.55
CA ILE A 137 -11.44 3.43 2.11
C ILE A 137 -10.42 3.38 3.25
N PHE A 138 -10.80 3.66 4.49
CA PHE A 138 -9.86 3.58 5.63
C PHE A 138 -9.30 2.16 5.87
N TYR A 139 -10.09 1.09 5.71
CA TYR A 139 -9.57 -0.28 5.79
C TYR A 139 -8.62 -0.62 4.64
N ALA A 140 -9.02 -0.30 3.41
CA ALA A 140 -8.24 -0.57 2.21
C ALA A 140 -6.91 0.20 2.24
N THR A 141 -6.95 1.49 2.51
CA THR A 141 -5.74 2.32 2.59
C THR A 141 -4.83 1.85 3.72
N TYR A 142 -5.32 1.67 4.95
CA TYR A 142 -4.48 1.16 6.05
C TYR A 142 -3.73 -0.14 5.71
N LEU A 143 -4.39 -1.07 4.99
CA LEU A 143 -3.74 -2.30 4.53
C LEU A 143 -2.72 -2.03 3.42
N SER A 144 -3.04 -1.16 2.47
CA SER A 144 -2.13 -0.79 1.38
C SER A 144 -0.83 -0.19 1.91
N GLU A 145 -0.89 0.77 2.83
CA GLU A 145 0.28 1.39 3.49
C GLU A 145 1.19 0.35 4.16
N LYS A 146 0.61 -0.54 4.98
CA LYS A 146 1.38 -1.57 5.69
C LYS A 146 1.92 -2.64 4.73
N ILE A 147 1.22 -2.95 3.64
CA ILE A 147 1.70 -3.87 2.60
C ILE A 147 2.84 -3.25 1.79
N GLY A 148 2.70 -1.99 1.35
CA GLY A 148 3.74 -1.24 0.64
C GLY A 148 5.03 -1.18 1.46
N TYR A 149 4.91 -0.79 2.74
CA TYR A 149 6.02 -0.84 3.70
C TYR A 149 6.75 -2.19 3.70
N TRP A 150 6.02 -3.30 3.92
CA TRP A 150 6.64 -4.62 4.05
C TRP A 150 7.21 -5.16 2.73
N ARG A 151 6.60 -4.86 1.58
CA ARG A 151 7.16 -5.22 0.26
C ARG A 151 8.46 -4.48 0.00
N TYR A 152 8.45 -3.16 0.12
CA TYR A 152 9.61 -2.32 -0.21
C TYR A 152 10.77 -2.52 0.77
N ILE A 153 10.53 -2.70 2.08
CA ILE A 153 11.60 -2.96 3.05
C ILE A 153 12.23 -4.35 2.85
N THR A 154 11.45 -5.36 2.46
CA THR A 154 11.95 -6.71 2.19
C THR A 154 12.78 -6.74 0.91
N ILE A 155 12.31 -6.11 -0.17
CA ILE A 155 13.09 -5.94 -1.42
C ILE A 155 14.39 -5.18 -1.14
N PHE A 156 14.33 -4.07 -0.38
CA PHE A 156 15.52 -3.30 0.00
C PHE A 156 16.54 -4.15 0.78
N ARG A 157 16.10 -4.88 1.80
CA ARG A 157 16.97 -5.73 2.63
C ARG A 157 17.61 -6.84 1.81
N HIS A 158 16.84 -7.48 0.93
CA HIS A 158 17.33 -8.51 0.02
C HIS A 158 18.40 -7.96 -0.93
N LEU A 159 18.13 -6.86 -1.63
CA LEU A 159 19.07 -6.25 -2.57
C LEU A 159 20.29 -5.61 -1.91
N LYS A 160 20.19 -5.21 -0.63
CA LYS A 160 21.32 -4.76 0.18
C LYS A 160 22.22 -5.92 0.60
N ALA A 161 21.66 -7.12 0.78
CA ALA A 161 22.41 -8.34 1.08
C ALA A 161 22.99 -9.02 -0.17
N ASN A 162 22.31 -8.89 -1.32
CA ASN A 162 22.69 -9.48 -2.61
C ASN A 162 22.77 -8.39 -3.72
N PRO A 163 23.82 -7.53 -3.73
CA PRO A 163 23.91 -6.37 -4.61
C PRO A 163 23.96 -6.71 -6.11
N GLU A 164 24.31 -7.94 -6.47
CA GLU A 164 24.35 -8.44 -7.85
C GLU A 164 22.96 -8.46 -8.52
N TYR A 165 21.89 -8.60 -7.75
CA TYR A 165 20.51 -8.52 -8.23
C TYR A 165 19.95 -7.09 -8.27
N GLN A 166 20.73 -6.07 -7.89
CA GLN A 166 20.27 -4.68 -7.85
C GLN A 166 20.29 -4.04 -9.24
N VAL A 167 19.35 -4.46 -10.09
CA VAL A 167 19.25 -4.08 -11.51
C VAL A 167 19.04 -2.59 -11.78
N TYR A 168 18.60 -1.80 -10.78
CA TYR A 168 18.37 -0.36 -10.92
C TYR A 168 18.47 0.38 -9.57
N PRO A 169 18.98 1.63 -9.49
CA PRO A 169 19.25 2.28 -8.20
C PRO A 169 18.04 2.67 -7.36
N ILE A 170 16.81 2.59 -7.88
CA ILE A 170 15.60 3.04 -7.16
C ILE A 170 15.43 2.37 -5.80
N PHE A 171 15.79 1.09 -5.70
CA PHE A 171 15.66 0.30 -4.48
C PHE A 171 16.48 0.87 -3.32
N LYS A 172 17.59 1.58 -3.59
CA LYS A 172 18.41 2.25 -2.55
C LYS A 172 17.62 3.32 -1.76
N TYR A 173 16.52 3.83 -2.31
CA TYR A 173 15.71 4.91 -1.74
C TYR A 173 14.49 4.35 -0.95
N PHE A 174 14.24 3.04 -1.03
CA PHE A 174 13.06 2.43 -0.41
C PHE A 174 13.10 2.47 1.13
N GLU A 175 14.27 2.48 1.77
CA GLU A 175 14.37 2.55 3.24
C GLU A 175 13.71 3.81 3.82
N ASN A 176 13.95 4.97 3.20
CA ASN A 176 13.36 6.25 3.62
C ASN A 176 11.94 6.43 3.10
N TRP A 177 11.63 5.91 1.91
CA TRP A 177 10.26 5.82 1.40
C TRP A 177 9.35 5.08 2.39
N CYS A 178 9.79 3.91 2.87
CA CYS A 178 9.10 3.14 3.91
C CYS A 178 8.86 3.94 5.21
N GLN A 179 9.66 4.97 5.51
CA GLN A 179 9.40 5.84 6.65
C GLN A 179 8.22 6.79 6.41
N ASP A 180 7.98 7.23 5.17
CA ASP A 180 6.74 7.95 4.80
C ASP A 180 5.55 7.00 4.94
N GLU A 181 5.55 5.83 4.28
CA GLU A 181 4.49 4.80 4.40
C GLU A 181 4.16 4.44 5.86
N ASN A 182 5.18 4.31 6.72
CA ASN A 182 4.93 3.98 8.12
C ASN A 182 4.21 5.13 8.85
N ARG A 183 4.60 6.40 8.63
CA ARG A 183 3.91 7.57 9.19
C ARG A 183 2.46 7.68 8.69
N HIS A 184 2.24 7.41 7.41
CA HIS A 184 0.91 7.37 6.80
C HIS A 184 0.04 6.27 7.44
N GLY A 185 0.57 5.05 7.53
CA GLY A 185 -0.07 3.92 8.21
C GLY A 185 -0.37 4.17 9.70
N ASP A 186 0.52 4.85 10.43
CA ASP A 186 0.34 5.19 11.84
C ASP A 186 -0.73 6.28 12.03
N PHE A 187 -0.84 7.23 11.10
CA PHE A 187 -1.97 8.17 11.04
C PHE A 187 -3.31 7.48 10.76
N PHE A 188 -3.37 6.55 9.80
CA PHE A 188 -4.59 5.74 9.59
C PHE A 188 -4.93 4.87 10.80
N SER A 189 -3.92 4.31 11.48
CA SER A 189 -4.10 3.59 12.75
C SER A 189 -4.74 4.49 13.81
N ALA A 190 -4.29 5.74 13.93
CA ALA A 190 -4.86 6.72 14.85
C ALA A 190 -6.31 7.12 14.47
N LEU A 191 -6.60 7.32 13.18
CA LEU A 191 -7.96 7.59 12.68
C LEU A 191 -8.93 6.46 12.99
N LEU A 192 -8.52 5.21 12.77
CA LEU A 192 -9.32 4.01 13.06
C LEU A 192 -9.54 3.84 14.58
N LYS A 193 -8.49 4.01 15.39
CA LYS A 193 -8.59 3.96 16.87
C LYS A 193 -9.49 5.06 17.44
N ALA A 194 -9.50 6.24 16.83
CA ALA A 194 -10.39 7.36 17.21
C ALA A 194 -11.87 7.12 16.87
N GLN A 195 -12.19 6.07 16.10
CA GLN A 195 -13.56 5.69 15.73
C GLN A 195 -13.80 4.20 16.09
N PRO A 196 -13.96 3.84 17.38
CA PRO A 196 -14.00 2.45 17.84
C PRO A 196 -15.07 1.57 17.18
N GLN A 197 -16.15 2.17 16.66
CA GLN A 197 -17.19 1.47 15.88
C GLN A 197 -16.67 0.88 14.55
N PHE A 198 -15.51 1.32 14.07
CA PHE A 198 -14.82 0.73 12.91
C PHE A 198 -13.84 -0.39 13.28
N LEU A 199 -13.69 -0.75 14.56
CA LEU A 199 -12.79 -1.83 14.99
C LEU A 199 -13.49 -2.87 15.88
N ASN A 200 -14.36 -2.43 16.78
CA ASN A 200 -14.83 -3.26 17.89
C ASN A 200 -16.17 -3.98 17.63
N ASP A 201 -17.02 -3.40 16.78
CA ASP A 201 -18.31 -4.00 16.37
C ASP A 201 -18.11 -5.32 15.60
N TRP A 202 -19.08 -6.22 15.68
CA TRP A 202 -19.04 -7.51 14.97
C TRP A 202 -18.99 -7.33 13.46
N LYS A 203 -19.74 -6.35 12.91
CA LYS A 203 -19.70 -6.04 11.47
C LYS A 203 -18.33 -5.50 11.09
N ALA A 204 -17.74 -4.64 11.92
CA ALA A 204 -16.41 -4.09 11.70
C ALA A 204 -15.34 -5.19 11.64
N LYS A 205 -15.38 -6.16 12.57
CA LYS A 205 -14.48 -7.34 12.58
C LYS A 205 -14.65 -8.22 11.34
N LEU A 206 -15.88 -8.45 10.88
CA LEU A 206 -16.12 -9.19 9.63
C LEU A 206 -15.61 -8.44 8.40
N TRP A 207 -15.89 -7.15 8.28
CA TRP A 207 -15.37 -6.32 7.18
C TRP A 207 -13.86 -6.28 7.17
N SER A 208 -13.24 -6.09 8.34
CA SER A 208 -11.80 -6.10 8.54
C SER A 208 -11.15 -7.41 8.07
N ARG A 209 -11.69 -8.57 8.48
CA ARG A 209 -11.27 -9.90 7.98
C ARG A 209 -11.48 -10.08 6.48
N PHE A 210 -12.61 -9.63 5.95
CA PHE A 210 -12.91 -9.68 4.51
C PHE A 210 -11.89 -8.88 3.71
N PHE A 211 -11.62 -7.62 4.10
CA PHE A 211 -10.61 -6.80 3.42
C PHE A 211 -9.22 -7.41 3.52
N CYS A 212 -8.78 -7.91 4.68
CA CYS A 212 -7.50 -8.64 4.78
C CYS A 212 -7.44 -9.82 3.80
N LEU A 213 -8.47 -10.67 3.76
CA LEU A 213 -8.49 -11.85 2.88
C LEU A 213 -8.53 -11.45 1.40
N SER A 214 -9.43 -10.56 0.99
CA SER A 214 -9.52 -10.10 -0.40
C SER A 214 -8.21 -9.45 -0.87
N VAL A 215 -7.54 -8.71 0.01
CA VAL A 215 -6.26 -8.08 -0.28
C VAL A 215 -5.16 -9.13 -0.43
N TYR A 216 -5.00 -10.06 0.52
CA TYR A 216 -3.98 -11.11 0.42
C TYR A 216 -4.20 -12.02 -0.81
N VAL A 217 -5.45 -12.39 -1.12
CA VAL A 217 -5.76 -13.16 -2.33
C VAL A 217 -5.42 -12.36 -3.59
N THR A 218 -5.75 -11.07 -3.64
CA THR A 218 -5.44 -10.21 -4.80
C THR A 218 -3.93 -10.00 -4.95
N MET A 219 -3.19 -9.87 -3.84
CA MET A 219 -1.73 -9.74 -3.82
C MET A 219 -1.05 -11.02 -4.31
N TYR A 220 -1.34 -12.18 -3.70
CA TYR A 220 -0.82 -13.48 -4.11
C TYR A 220 -1.07 -13.75 -5.60
N LEU A 221 -2.30 -13.55 -6.09
CA LEU A 221 -2.63 -13.76 -7.50
C LEU A 221 -1.90 -12.78 -8.43
N ASN A 222 -1.70 -11.52 -8.01
CA ASN A 222 -0.93 -10.54 -8.77
C ASN A 222 0.56 -10.87 -8.81
N ASP A 223 1.13 -11.37 -7.72
CA ASP A 223 2.56 -11.67 -7.65
C ASP A 223 2.89 -12.97 -8.37
N CYS A 224 2.03 -14.00 -8.29
CA CYS A 224 2.15 -15.20 -9.14
C CYS A 224 2.05 -14.91 -10.65
N GLN A 225 1.38 -13.84 -11.06
CA GLN A 225 1.39 -13.37 -12.46
C GLN A 225 2.68 -12.64 -12.85
N ARG A 226 3.53 -12.31 -11.87
CA ARG A 226 4.72 -11.45 -12.01
C ARG A 226 5.98 -12.12 -11.45
N THR A 227 5.97 -13.46 -11.39
CA THR A 227 7.06 -14.28 -10.88
C THR A 227 8.42 -13.88 -11.47
N THR A 228 8.46 -13.60 -12.77
CA THR A 228 9.67 -13.19 -13.51
C THR A 228 10.27 -11.85 -13.05
N PHE A 229 9.49 -10.94 -12.41
CA PHE A 229 10.05 -9.74 -11.78
C PHE A 229 10.87 -10.09 -10.54
N TYR A 230 10.29 -10.89 -9.64
CA TYR A 230 10.92 -11.28 -8.39
C TYR A 230 12.13 -12.17 -8.63
N GLU A 231 12.01 -13.17 -9.51
CA GLU A 231 13.13 -14.01 -9.93
C GLU A 231 14.24 -13.19 -10.59
N GLY A 232 13.88 -12.18 -11.39
CA GLY A 232 14.82 -11.23 -11.99
C GLY A 232 15.59 -10.35 -10.99
N ILE A 233 15.11 -10.25 -9.75
CA ILE A 233 15.81 -9.63 -8.62
C ILE A 233 16.24 -10.65 -7.54
N GLY A 234 16.31 -11.94 -7.89
CA GLY A 234 16.82 -13.00 -7.02
C GLY A 234 15.91 -13.41 -5.85
N LEU A 235 14.61 -13.15 -5.94
CA LEU A 235 13.61 -13.54 -4.94
C LEU A 235 12.74 -14.71 -5.46
N ASP A 236 12.51 -15.71 -4.61
CA ASP A 236 11.38 -16.61 -4.80
C ASP A 236 10.08 -15.83 -4.53
N THR A 237 9.18 -15.82 -5.51
CA THR A 237 7.94 -15.03 -5.48
C THR A 237 7.00 -15.45 -4.36
N LYS A 238 6.95 -16.76 -4.08
CA LYS A 238 6.01 -17.35 -3.14
C LYS A 238 6.52 -17.21 -1.71
N GLU A 239 7.82 -17.36 -1.48
CA GLU A 239 8.44 -17.07 -0.19
C GLU A 239 8.34 -15.57 0.14
N PHE A 240 8.57 -14.70 -0.84
CA PHE A 240 8.39 -13.25 -0.70
C PHE A 240 6.95 -12.87 -0.31
N ASP A 241 5.94 -13.32 -1.07
CA ASP A 241 4.54 -12.98 -0.79
C ASP A 241 4.08 -13.56 0.57
N MET A 242 4.44 -14.81 0.87
CA MET A 242 4.12 -15.42 2.16
C MET A 242 4.78 -14.70 3.33
N HIS A 243 6.03 -14.22 3.19
CA HIS A 243 6.70 -13.41 4.21
C HIS A 243 5.97 -12.08 4.42
N VAL A 244 5.62 -11.37 3.34
CA VAL A 244 4.84 -10.11 3.42
C VAL A 244 3.48 -10.34 4.10
N ILE A 245 2.75 -11.40 3.76
CA ILE A 245 1.47 -11.75 4.42
C ILE A 245 1.64 -11.98 5.92
N ILE A 246 2.73 -12.66 6.33
CA ILE A 246 3.03 -12.93 7.74
C ILE A 246 3.34 -11.62 8.48
N GLU A 247 4.22 -10.76 7.95
CA GLU A 247 4.62 -9.52 8.61
C GLU A 247 3.47 -8.50 8.69
N VAL A 248 2.68 -8.35 7.61
CA VAL A 248 1.46 -7.52 7.63
C VAL A 248 0.47 -8.06 8.66
N LYS A 249 0.31 -9.38 8.79
CA LYS A 249 -0.52 -9.98 9.86
C LYS A 249 -0.01 -9.63 11.25
N MET A 250 1.30 -9.73 11.52
CA MET A 250 1.87 -9.47 12.86
C MET A 250 1.80 -7.99 13.25
N SER A 251 1.84 -7.08 12.25
CA SER A 251 1.82 -5.62 12.45
C SER A 251 0.44 -4.97 12.29
N SER A 252 -0.59 -5.71 11.87
CA SER A 252 -1.91 -5.17 11.58
C SER A 252 -2.84 -5.07 12.80
N LEU A 253 -3.50 -3.91 12.94
CA LEU A 253 -4.53 -3.64 13.95
C LEU A 253 -5.77 -4.57 13.84
N PHE A 254 -5.91 -5.30 12.74
CA PHE A 254 -7.12 -6.05 12.37
C PHE A 254 -7.14 -7.50 12.83
N LEU A 255 -6.01 -8.07 13.22
CA LEU A 255 -5.86 -9.51 13.46
C LEU A 255 -5.37 -9.79 14.88
N THR A 256 -6.27 -10.26 15.74
CA THR A 256 -5.85 -11.00 16.94
C THR A 256 -5.36 -12.38 16.53
N VAL A 257 -4.26 -12.85 17.13
CA VAL A 257 -3.58 -14.12 16.81
C VAL A 257 -4.54 -15.31 16.66
N THR A 258 -5.56 -15.38 17.51
CA THR A 258 -6.60 -16.42 17.54
C THR A 258 -7.51 -16.46 16.30
N SER A 259 -7.68 -15.36 15.57
CA SER A 259 -8.58 -15.32 14.41
C SER A 259 -8.03 -16.06 13.18
N PHE A 260 -6.73 -16.39 13.17
CA PHE A 260 -6.04 -16.87 11.97
C PHE A 260 -5.73 -18.37 11.98
N LEU A 261 -5.67 -19.07 13.13
CA LEU A 261 -5.59 -20.56 13.11
C LEU A 261 -6.79 -21.17 12.38
N TYR A 262 -7.98 -20.61 12.58
CA TYR A 262 -9.20 -21.02 11.89
C TYR A 262 -9.14 -20.79 10.37
N LEU A 263 -8.40 -19.77 9.92
CA LEU A 263 -8.22 -19.45 8.51
C LEU A 263 -7.11 -20.29 7.89
N ILE A 264 -5.99 -20.55 8.59
CA ILE A 264 -4.92 -21.47 8.14
C ILE A 264 -5.47 -22.90 8.00
N CYS A 265 -6.21 -23.42 8.97
CA CYS A 265 -6.76 -24.78 8.90
C CYS A 265 -7.67 -24.98 7.68
N HIS A 266 -8.32 -23.91 7.18
CA HIS A 266 -9.01 -23.92 5.89
C HIS A 266 -8.12 -23.55 4.69
N PHE A 267 -7.02 -22.84 4.89
CA PHE A 267 -6.03 -22.56 3.84
C PHE A 267 -5.27 -23.81 3.41
N THR A 268 -5.09 -24.80 4.29
CA THR A 268 -4.59 -26.13 3.91
C THR A 268 -5.54 -26.82 2.92
N VAL A 269 -6.87 -26.66 3.10
CA VAL A 269 -7.88 -27.14 2.15
C VAL A 269 -7.81 -26.35 0.84
N PHE A 270 -7.61 -25.02 0.90
CA PHE A 270 -7.45 -24.17 -0.28
C PHE A 270 -6.17 -24.51 -1.07
N HIS A 271 -5.08 -24.86 -0.40
CA HIS A 271 -3.84 -25.31 -1.04
C HIS A 271 -3.99 -26.67 -1.73
N THR A 272 -4.80 -27.58 -1.18
CA THR A 272 -5.18 -28.84 -1.84
C THR A 272 -6.03 -28.59 -3.09
N ILE A 273 -6.98 -27.65 -3.04
CA ILE A 273 -7.82 -27.25 -4.19
C ILE A 273 -6.97 -26.59 -5.30
N LEU A 274 -5.95 -25.80 -4.95
CA LEU A 274 -5.04 -25.19 -5.92
C LEU A 274 -4.00 -26.17 -6.50
N LYS A 275 -3.80 -27.36 -5.88
CA LYS A 275 -2.95 -28.42 -6.44
C LYS A 275 -3.68 -29.37 -7.39
N SER A 276 -5.02 -29.39 -7.40
CA SER A 276 -5.79 -30.15 -8.39
C SER A 276 -5.94 -29.34 -9.67
N GLU A 277 -4.91 -29.36 -10.52
CA GLU A 277 -4.97 -28.73 -11.84
C GLU A 277 -6.03 -29.39 -12.73
N GLN A 278 -7.03 -28.59 -13.09
CA GLN A 278 -7.64 -28.64 -14.42
C GLN A 278 -7.54 -27.22 -15.00
N PRO A 279 -7.17 -27.04 -16.28
CA PRO A 279 -7.03 -25.72 -16.86
C PRO A 279 -8.40 -25.05 -16.92
N LEU A 280 -8.61 -24.03 -16.08
CA LEU A 280 -9.85 -23.26 -16.07
C LEU A 280 -9.88 -22.34 -17.29
N ASN A 281 -10.27 -22.92 -18.43
CA ASN A 281 -10.35 -22.27 -19.74
C ASN A 281 -11.58 -21.36 -19.78
N MET A 282 -11.52 -20.25 -19.04
CA MET A 282 -12.63 -19.34 -18.79
C MET A 282 -12.59 -18.18 -19.78
N ASP A 283 -13.50 -18.18 -20.77
CA ASP A 283 -13.57 -17.13 -21.79
C ASP A 283 -13.92 -15.76 -21.17
N ILE A 284 -12.93 -14.87 -21.17
CA ILE A 284 -12.97 -13.52 -20.59
C ILE A 284 -13.95 -12.59 -21.33
N ARG A 285 -14.49 -13.00 -22.49
CA ARG A 285 -15.48 -12.20 -23.25
C ARG A 285 -16.86 -12.10 -22.57
N SER A 286 -17.16 -12.96 -21.59
CA SER A 286 -18.48 -13.04 -20.95
C SER A 286 -18.81 -11.93 -19.93
N LEU A 287 -17.84 -11.12 -19.50
CA LEU A 287 -18.04 -10.10 -18.45
C LEU A 287 -18.32 -8.66 -18.96
N GLN A 288 -18.62 -8.48 -20.25
CA GLN A 288 -18.75 -7.14 -20.85
C GLN A 288 -20.08 -6.39 -20.60
N ASN A 289 -21.08 -6.98 -19.94
CA ASN A 289 -22.41 -6.37 -19.76
C ASN A 289 -22.90 -6.27 -18.31
N ILE A 290 -22.19 -5.50 -17.48
CA ILE A 290 -22.78 -4.87 -16.29
C ILE A 290 -22.47 -3.36 -16.32
N LYS A 291 -23.43 -2.56 -16.78
CA LYS A 291 -23.40 -1.09 -16.66
C LYS A 291 -23.66 -0.68 -15.20
N GLU A 292 -23.29 0.57 -14.87
CA GLU A 292 -23.38 1.19 -13.52
C GLU A 292 -22.37 0.67 -12.47
N ILE A 293 -21.09 0.56 -12.88
CA ILE A 293 -19.93 0.46 -11.98
C ILE A 293 -18.94 1.59 -12.29
N LYS A 294 -18.31 2.18 -11.27
CA LYS A 294 -17.27 3.21 -11.37
C LYS A 294 -16.06 2.80 -10.44
N ARG A 295 -14.86 3.43 -10.45
CA ARG A 295 -13.60 2.95 -9.72
C ARG A 295 -13.46 3.33 -8.21
N THR A 296 -13.05 2.43 -7.32
CA THR A 296 -11.89 2.63 -6.38
C THR A 296 -11.40 1.27 -5.87
N PHE A 297 -10.55 0.62 -6.66
CA PHE A 297 -9.75 -0.52 -6.24
C PHE A 297 -8.47 -0.54 -7.09
N LEU A 298 -7.54 0.37 -6.80
CA LEU A 298 -6.23 0.48 -7.49
C LEU A 298 -5.05 0.62 -6.52
N LEU A 299 -5.30 0.40 -5.22
CA LEU A 299 -4.26 0.26 -4.18
C LEU A 299 -3.77 -1.20 -4.05
N PHE A 300 -4.30 -2.11 -4.86
CA PHE A 300 -4.05 -3.56 -4.80
C PHE A 300 -3.83 -4.20 -6.18
N GLN A 301 -3.52 -3.39 -7.20
CA GLN A 301 -3.24 -3.86 -8.57
C GLN A 301 -1.97 -3.25 -9.19
N SER A 302 -1.10 -2.70 -8.34
CA SER A 302 0.31 -2.35 -8.58
C SER A 302 1.21 -3.31 -7.81
#